data_AF-A0A9E3JUV0-F1
#
_entry.id   AF-A0A9E3JUV0-F1
#
_cell.length_a   1.000
_cell.length_b   1.000
_cell.length_c   1.000
_cell.angle_alpha   90.00
_cell.angle_beta   90.00
_cell.angle_gamma   90.00
#
_symmetry.space_group_name_H-M   'P 1'
#
loop_
_entity.id
_entity.type
_entity.pdbx_description
1 polymer ?
#
loop_
_entity_poly.entity_id
_entity_poly.type
_entity_poly.pdbx_seq_one_letter_code
_entity_poly.pdbx_strand_id
1 'polypeptide(L)'
;MTTFNLRRDAFGKLVLTNAEGEEFVGVAPVRSFPVQAPTKGISLVRDGGKEAAWIDDLETMPADIRALVTEELDGREFMPEILSIQSVSSFATPCTWT
;
A
#
# COMPACT_ATOMS: atom_id res chain seq x y z
N MET A 1 8.57 -16.53 -9.02
CA MET A 1 9.87 -16.12 -8.44
C MET A 1 9.83 -14.61 -8.32
N THR A 2 9.99 -14.07 -7.11
CA THR A 2 10.01 -12.63 -6.87
C THR A 2 11.32 -12.06 -7.43
N THR A 3 11.23 -11.06 -8.30
CA THR A 3 12.38 -10.47 -9.02
C THR A 3 13.13 -9.42 -8.17
N PHE A 4 12.76 -9.26 -6.91
CA PHE A 4 13.35 -8.29 -5.99
C PHE A 4 13.38 -8.83 -4.55
N ASN A 5 14.27 -8.30 -3.74
CA ASN A 5 14.29 -8.48 -2.29
C ASN A 5 13.77 -7.20 -1.61
N LEU A 6 13.18 -7.35 -0.43
CA LEU A 6 12.67 -6.24 0.37
C LEU A 6 13.09 -6.43 1.83
N ARG A 7 13.63 -5.39 2.44
CA ARG A 7 14.00 -5.38 3.86
C ARG A 7 13.66 -4.04 4.51
N ARG A 8 13.55 -4.02 5.84
CA ARG A 8 13.46 -2.77 6.62
C ARG A 8 14.85 -2.40 7.14
N ASP A 9 15.25 -1.14 7.01
CA ASP A 9 16.51 -0.64 7.56
C ASP A 9 16.36 -0.19 9.03
N ALA A 10 17.48 0.23 9.64
CA ALA A 10 17.52 0.71 11.03
C ALA A 10 16.73 2.02 11.26
N PHE A 11 16.38 2.75 10.20
CA PHE A 11 15.56 3.96 10.25
C PHE A 11 14.08 3.66 10.00
N GLY A 12 13.71 2.39 9.88
CA GLY A 12 12.34 1.96 9.62
C GLY A 12 11.92 2.11 8.16
N LYS A 13 12.82 2.43 7.22
CA LYS A 13 12.48 2.56 5.79
C LYS A 13 12.56 1.20 5.11
N LEU A 14 11.68 0.96 4.14
CA LEU A 14 11.84 -0.18 3.24
C LEU A 14 12.96 0.08 2.23
N VAL A 15 13.79 -0.93 2.02
CA VAL A 15 14.84 -0.97 1.02
C VAL A 15 14.55 -2.11 0.07
N LEU A 16 14.38 -1.77 -1.21
CA LEU A 16 14.18 -2.74 -2.28
C LEU A 16 15.49 -2.97 -3.01
N THR A 17 15.87 -4.22 -3.23
CA THR A 17 16.97 -4.60 -4.12
C THR A 17 16.39 -5.26 -5.36
N ASN A 18 16.59 -4.66 -6.54
CA ASN A 18 16.08 -5.21 -7.81
C ASN A 18 16.93 -6.40 -8.30
N ALA A 19 16.53 -7.03 -9.41
CA ALA A 19 17.29 -8.13 -10.00
C ALA A 19 18.67 -7.73 -10.54
N GLU A 20 18.89 -6.44 -10.82
CA GLU A 20 20.18 -5.89 -11.26
C GLU A 20 21.11 -5.58 -10.08
N GLY A 21 20.63 -5.76 -8.83
CA GLY A 21 21.37 -5.50 -7.60
C GLY A 21 21.34 -4.04 -7.15
N GLU A 22 20.57 -3.17 -7.82
CA GLU A 22 20.38 -1.78 -7.39
C GLU A 22 19.48 -1.71 -6.16
N GLU A 23 19.88 -0.90 -5.18
CA GLU A 23 19.10 -0.64 -3.97
C GLU A 23 18.32 0.68 -4.07
N PHE A 24 17.02 0.62 -3.80
CA PHE A 24 16.14 1.76 -3.65
C PHE A 24 15.71 1.87 -2.19
N VAL A 25 16.20 2.90 -1.50
CA VAL A 25 15.87 3.17 -0.08
C VAL A 25 14.63 4.06 0.00
N GLY A 26 13.78 3.79 0.98
CA GLY A 26 12.58 4.60 1.23
C GLY A 26 11.42 4.27 0.28
N VAL A 27 11.36 3.05 -0.25
CA VAL A 27 10.21 2.65 -1.08
C VAL A 27 8.94 2.59 -0.24
N ALA A 28 7.82 2.99 -0.82
CA ALA A 28 6.50 2.93 -0.20
C ALA A 28 5.55 2.09 -1.06
N PRO A 29 4.78 1.18 -0.48
CA PRO A 29 3.74 0.47 -1.21
C PRO A 29 2.51 1.38 -1.40
N VAL A 30 1.90 1.30 -2.59
CA VAL A 30 0.67 2.02 -2.95
C VAL A 30 -0.29 1.05 -3.63
N ARG A 31 -1.51 0.94 -3.11
CA ARG A 31 -2.58 0.13 -3.71
C ARG A 31 -3.16 0.83 -4.93
N SER A 32 -3.25 0.12 -6.06
CA SER A 32 -3.92 0.62 -7.26
C SER A 32 -5.44 0.54 -7.15
N PHE A 33 -5.94 -0.45 -6.39
CA PHE A 33 -7.37 -0.69 -6.17
C PHE A 33 -7.68 -0.88 -4.67
N PRO A 34 -7.56 0.17 -3.84
CA PRO A 34 -7.59 0.04 -2.38
C PRO A 34 -8.86 -0.61 -1.81
N VAL A 35 -10.00 -0.43 -2.47
CA VAL A 35 -11.29 -0.97 -2.03
C VAL A 35 -11.65 -2.26 -2.74
N GLN A 36 -11.57 -2.30 -4.08
CA GLN A 36 -12.07 -3.42 -4.87
C GLN A 36 -11.12 -4.62 -4.89
N ALA A 37 -9.81 -4.40 -4.70
CA ALA A 37 -8.81 -5.46 -4.71
C ALA A 37 -7.62 -5.09 -3.79
N PRO A 38 -7.82 -5.09 -2.46
CA PRO A 38 -6.84 -4.57 -1.49
C PRO A 38 -5.51 -5.34 -1.46
N THR A 39 -5.49 -6.57 -1.95
CA THR A 39 -4.29 -7.40 -2.05
C THR A 39 -3.64 -7.35 -3.43
N LYS A 40 -4.29 -6.75 -4.44
CA LYS A 40 -3.85 -6.82 -5.84
C LYS A 40 -3.39 -5.48 -6.38
N GLY A 41 -2.39 -5.54 -7.26
CA GLY A 41 -1.85 -4.38 -7.96
C GLY A 41 -1.25 -3.36 -7.00
N ILE A 42 -0.15 -3.73 -6.36
CA ILE A 42 0.58 -2.88 -5.42
C ILE A 42 1.87 -2.42 -6.10
N SER A 43 2.01 -1.10 -6.25
CA SER A 43 3.23 -0.48 -6.75
C SER A 43 4.14 -0.12 -5.59
N LEU A 44 5.41 -0.51 -5.66
CA LEU A 44 6.46 -0.04 -4.76
C LEU A 44 7.10 1.20 -5.40
N VAL A 45 6.84 2.37 -4.84
CA VAL A 45 7.29 3.66 -5.38
C VAL A 45 8.44 4.23 -4.57
N ARG A 46 9.43 4.83 -5.25
CA ARG A 46 10.51 5.60 -4.61
C ARG A 46 10.13 7.08 -4.48
N ASP A 47 10.97 7.82 -3.75
CA ASP A 47 10.94 9.28 -3.73
C ASP A 47 10.87 9.85 -5.15
N GLY A 48 9.94 10.79 -5.35
CA GLY A 48 9.63 11.37 -6.67
C GLY A 48 8.60 10.60 -7.50
N GLY A 49 7.93 9.59 -6.92
CA GLY A 49 6.76 8.93 -7.52
C GLY A 49 7.08 7.94 -8.65
N LYS A 50 8.35 7.57 -8.82
CA LYS A 50 8.77 6.57 -9.80
C LYS A 50 8.58 5.18 -9.23
N GLU A 51 8.03 4.27 -10.03
CA GLU A 51 7.93 2.86 -9.66
C GLU A 51 9.32 2.20 -9.59
N ALA A 52 9.51 1.37 -8.57
CA ALA A 52 10.68 0.53 -8.36
C ALA A 52 10.35 -0.96 -8.57
N ALA A 53 9.13 -1.39 -8.24
CA ALA A 53 8.63 -2.73 -8.53
C ALA A 53 7.10 -2.80 -8.50
N TRP A 54 6.57 -3.87 -9.10
CA TRP A 54 5.15 -4.19 -9.11
C TRP A 54 4.88 -5.53 -8.41
N ILE A 55 3.81 -5.59 -7.64
CA ILE A 55 3.27 -6.81 -7.02
C ILE A 55 1.86 -7.02 -7.56
N ASP A 56 1.67 -8.06 -8.37
CA ASP A 56 0.35 -8.42 -8.91
C ASP A 56 -0.63 -8.83 -7.81
N ASP A 57 -0.19 -9.70 -6.90
CA ASP A 57 -0.97 -10.18 -5.78
C ASP A 57 -0.09 -10.40 -4.55
N LEU A 58 -0.36 -9.65 -3.49
CA LEU A 58 0.35 -9.69 -2.23
C LEU A 58 0.26 -11.06 -1.54
N GLU A 59 -0.82 -11.80 -1.75
CA GLU A 59 -1.01 -13.11 -1.13
C GLU A 59 -0.03 -14.15 -1.68
N THR A 60 0.44 -13.95 -2.91
CA THR A 60 1.40 -14.84 -3.59
C THR A 60 2.86 -14.56 -3.23
N MET A 61 3.12 -13.46 -2.52
CA MET A 61 4.47 -13.07 -2.11
C MET A 61 4.99 -13.96 -0.96
N PRO A 62 6.32 -14.10 -0.86
CA PRO A 62 6.97 -14.66 0.34
C PRO A 62 6.46 -13.99 1.62
N ALA A 63 6.31 -14.77 2.70
CA ALA A 63 5.65 -14.33 3.92
C ALA A 63 6.34 -13.12 4.59
N ASP A 64 7.66 -13.04 4.48
CA ASP A 64 8.49 -11.92 4.94
C ASP A 64 8.21 -10.64 4.15
N ILE A 65 8.17 -10.71 2.81
CA ILE A 65 7.83 -9.56 1.96
C ILE A 65 6.39 -9.12 2.23
N ARG A 66 5.46 -10.08 2.32
CA ARG A 66 4.06 -9.80 2.61
C ARG A 66 3.90 -9.04 3.93
N ALA A 67 4.56 -9.49 5.00
CA ALA A 67 4.49 -8.84 6.30
C ALA A 67 4.99 -7.37 6.24
N LEU A 68 6.14 -7.13 5.60
CA LEU A 68 6.70 -5.79 5.46
C LEU A 68 5.78 -4.82 4.71
N VAL A 69 5.19 -5.30 3.61
CA VAL A 69 4.28 -4.50 2.78
C VAL A 69 2.97 -4.24 3.52
N THR A 70 2.39 -5.24 4.18
CA THR A 70 1.17 -5.07 4.97
C THR A 70 1.35 -4.06 6.10
N GLU A 71 2.44 -4.13 6.86
CA GLU A 71 2.72 -3.16 7.93
C GLU A 71 2.81 -1.71 7.41
N GLU A 72 3.49 -1.49 6.27
CA GLU A 72 3.56 -0.16 5.68
C GLU A 72 2.21 0.34 5.19
N LEU A 73 1.41 -0.53 4.57
CA LEU A 73 0.08 -0.18 4.07
C LEU A 73 -0.85 0.17 5.23
N ASP A 74 -0.90 -0.65 6.27
CA ASP A 74 -1.76 -0.45 7.43
C ASP A 74 -1.36 0.80 8.23
N GLY A 75 -0.08 1.15 8.26
CA GLY A 75 0.41 2.38 8.90
C GLY A 75 0.05 3.66 8.15
N ARG A 76 -0.29 3.58 6.86
CA ARG A 76 -0.55 4.74 5.97
C ARG A 76 -2.02 4.88 5.59
N GLU A 77 -2.72 3.76 5.43
CA GLU A 77 -4.09 3.72 4.95
C GLU A 77 -5.03 3.55 6.13
N PHE A 78 -5.46 4.68 6.70
CA PHE A 78 -6.65 4.69 7.54
C PHE A 78 -7.89 4.67 6.64
N MET A 79 -8.51 3.50 6.48
CA MET A 79 -9.79 3.35 5.79
C MET A 79 -10.93 3.38 6.81
N PRO A 80 -11.60 4.53 7.04
CA PRO A 80 -12.75 4.58 7.93
C PRO A 80 -13.91 3.77 7.33
N GLU A 81 -14.44 2.83 8.10
CA GLU A 81 -15.66 2.11 7.75
C GLU A 81 -16.88 2.89 8.26
N ILE A 82 -17.81 3.23 7.36
CA ILE A 82 -19.07 3.86 7.74
C ILE A 82 -20.04 2.76 8.15
N LEU A 83 -20.22 2.57 9.46
CA LEU A 83 -21.14 1.57 10.02
C LEU A 83 -22.62 1.98 9.88
N SER A 84 -22.91 3.27 10.03
CA SER A 84 -24.27 3.83 9.92
C SER A 84 -24.24 5.34 9.72
N ILE A 85 -25.23 5.89 9.01
CA ILE A 85 -25.51 7.33 8.96
C ILE A 85 -26.73 7.59 9.85
N GLN A 86 -26.59 8.41 10.90
CA GLN A 86 -27.68 8.60 11.88
C GLN A 86 -28.70 9.64 11.41
N SER A 87 -28.22 10.71 10.77
CA SER A 87 -29.07 11.78 10.26
C SER A 87 -28.45 12.43 9.02
N VAL A 88 -29.31 13.02 8.18
CA VAL A 88 -28.92 13.82 7.02
C VAL A 88 -29.58 15.19 7.09
N SER A 89 -28.86 16.25 6.72
CA SER A 89 -29.39 17.62 6.73
C SER A 89 -30.50 17.85 5.70
N SER A 90 -30.52 17.06 4.63
CA SER A 90 -31.51 17.10 3.55
C SER A 90 -31.39 15.83 2.69
N PHE A 91 -32.45 15.50 1.94
CA PHE A 91 -32.43 14.47 0.88
C PHE A 91 -31.98 15.02 -0.47
N ALA A 92 -31.81 16.35 -0.60
CA ALA A 92 -31.23 16.99 -1.77
C ALA A 92 -29.69 17.09 -1.62
N THR A 93 -28.96 16.93 -2.72
CA THR A 93 -27.49 17.02 -2.75
C THR A 93 -27.01 18.45 -3.09
N PRO A 94 -25.98 18.97 -2.41
CA PRO A 94 -25.20 18.34 -1.32
C PRO A 94 -25.92 18.37 0.05
N CYS A 95 -25.67 17.35 0.89
CA CYS A 95 -26.13 17.30 2.29
C CYS A 95 -24.99 16.89 3.23
N THR A 96 -25.16 17.16 4.53
CA THR A 96 -24.20 16.76 5.57
C THR A 96 -24.75 15.58 6.36
N TRP A 97 -23.88 14.62 6.70
CA TRP A 97 -24.18 13.47 7.56
C TRP A 97 -23.67 13.75 8.97
N THR A 98 -24.46 13.39 9.98
CA THR A 98 -24.09 13.42 11.40
C THR A 98 -24.38 12.08 12.02
#